data_AF-A0A8T8WBM0-F1
#
_entry.id   AF-A0A8T8WBM0-F1
#
_cell.length_a   1.000
_cell.length_b   1.000
_cell.length_c   1.000
_cell.angle_alpha   90.00
_cell.angle_beta   90.00
_cell.angle_gamma   90.00
#
_symmetry.space_group_name_H-M   'P 1'
#
loop_
_entity.id
_entity.type
_entity.pdbx_description
1 polymer ?
#
loop_
_entity_poly.entity_id
_entity_poly.type
_entity_poly.pdbx_seq_one_letter_code
_entity_poly.pdbx_strand_id
1 'polypeptide(L)'
;MRVIPVLVAVLLVSVAVGGALAVPDRGGTTSAVPDSPTTTTATETPDAAESASTATVAAINGTAPIRVLSLEGNGSVASDIDVVTVDAGTATTFGANASAERIETIALRERIASANTSDERQIRILDGLNEVDKDLITLHSRHREAVAAYHAGEISAREFLIELARVRAEAAVLEDRVRMLDRLAEETDDFALDDSRVFPVVYDLRTFDGPVRSRTTAALEGEPGASTRVYVEATESGIVLSTVADGRYVREAFRGDLRERDDTSIDEETAQNVTARSYPEVWAATGGSVAGQGSGGTFLFDLSYPNGTLTAFVGGGTERVFMEHQRVDLAAVSGGEAVTRTLDLALTVNRTFPGGPLRVAVTDPQTGEPVDAVVKIGREGGESTDVGTTGTDGVLWTVSPRGEFVVTVVEVGSTEVSTINVAPTDAVTVDEAFTSADDSGSSNATG
;
A
#
# COMPACT_ATOMS: atom_id res chain seq x y z
N MET A 1 -56.43 12.60 3.28
CA MET A 1 -56.65 11.32 2.56
C MET A 1 -56.75 11.58 1.07
N ARG A 2 -55.79 11.08 0.27
CA ARG A 2 -55.92 10.65 -1.13
C ARG A 2 -54.66 9.83 -1.46
N VAL A 3 -54.74 8.96 -2.47
CA VAL A 3 -53.95 7.71 -2.50
C VAL A 3 -52.81 7.75 -3.53
N ILE A 4 -51.73 7.04 -3.20
CA ILE A 4 -50.52 6.79 -3.98
C ILE A 4 -50.84 5.93 -5.22
N PRO A 5 -50.00 5.96 -6.26
CA PRO A 5 -49.51 4.69 -6.81
C PRO A 5 -47.97 4.63 -6.85
N VAL A 6 -47.42 3.50 -6.38
CA VAL A 6 -46.00 3.15 -6.48
C VAL A 6 -45.79 2.45 -7.82
N LEU A 7 -44.66 2.68 -8.48
CA LEU A 7 -44.29 1.98 -9.71
C LEU A 7 -43.08 1.07 -9.44
N VAL A 8 -43.34 -0.23 -9.34
CA VAL A 8 -42.33 -1.29 -9.24
C VAL A 8 -42.13 -1.91 -10.63
N ALA A 9 -40.88 -2.12 -11.03
CA ALA A 9 -40.52 -2.86 -12.24
C ALA A 9 -39.91 -4.21 -11.88
N VAL A 10 -40.54 -5.29 -12.34
CA VAL A 10 -40.02 -6.67 -12.29
C VAL A 10 -40.05 -7.21 -13.72
N LEU A 11 -38.97 -7.86 -14.16
CA LEU A 11 -38.88 -8.51 -15.47
C LEU A 11 -38.23 -9.89 -15.30
N LEU A 12 -38.83 -10.95 -15.85
CA LEU A 12 -38.39 -12.34 -15.63
C LEU A 12 -38.90 -13.29 -16.74
N VAL A 13 -38.14 -14.37 -16.96
CA VAL A 13 -38.47 -15.62 -17.70
C VAL A 13 -38.67 -15.58 -19.24
N SER A 14 -37.71 -16.18 -19.96
CA SER A 14 -37.89 -17.40 -20.79
C SER A 14 -36.52 -17.74 -21.43
N VAL A 15 -35.87 -18.91 -21.27
CA VAL A 15 -36.26 -20.35 -21.21
C VAL A 15 -36.66 -20.95 -22.55
N ALA A 16 -35.80 -21.82 -23.07
CA ALA A 16 -36.05 -22.79 -24.15
C ALA A 16 -35.38 -24.13 -23.78
N VAL A 17 -35.89 -25.26 -24.29
CA VAL A 17 -35.60 -26.61 -23.76
C VAL A 17 -35.40 -27.64 -24.88
N GLY A 18 -34.49 -28.60 -24.66
CA GLY A 18 -34.37 -29.85 -25.43
C GLY A 18 -32.94 -30.09 -25.97
N GLY A 19 -32.41 -31.32 -25.98
CA GLY A 19 -32.94 -32.60 -25.46
C GLY A 19 -31.86 -33.70 -25.52
N ALA A 20 -32.02 -34.77 -24.75
CA ALA A 20 -31.03 -35.86 -24.62
C ALA A 20 -31.33 -37.09 -25.50
N LEU A 21 -30.35 -37.97 -25.72
CA LEU A 21 -30.50 -39.44 -25.84
C LEU A 21 -29.13 -40.19 -25.79
N ALA A 22 -29.16 -41.52 -25.75
CA ALA A 22 -28.16 -42.39 -25.09
C ALA A 22 -27.07 -43.08 -25.98
N VAL A 23 -25.86 -43.27 -25.41
CA VAL A 23 -25.14 -44.56 -25.06
C VAL A 23 -25.61 -45.86 -25.79
N PRO A 24 -24.76 -46.87 -26.16
CA PRO A 24 -23.36 -47.25 -25.76
C PRO A 24 -22.39 -47.40 -27.01
N ASP A 25 -21.33 -48.23 -27.16
CA ASP A 25 -20.71 -49.36 -26.40
C ASP A 25 -19.21 -49.66 -26.73
N ARG A 26 -18.58 -50.52 -25.91
CA ARG A 26 -17.37 -51.40 -26.04
C ARG A 26 -16.32 -51.26 -27.18
N GLY A 27 -15.05 -51.39 -26.75
CA GLY A 27 -13.93 -51.97 -27.50
C GLY A 27 -12.76 -52.44 -26.59
N GLY A 28 -12.13 -53.59 -26.89
CA GLY A 28 -10.91 -54.10 -26.20
C GLY A 28 -9.69 -54.15 -27.15
N THR A 29 -8.53 -54.77 -26.86
CA THR A 29 -8.12 -55.70 -25.78
C THR A 29 -6.58 -55.83 -25.69
N THR A 30 -6.04 -55.98 -24.46
CA THR A 30 -4.86 -56.80 -24.04
C THR A 30 -3.40 -56.53 -24.52
N SER A 31 -2.46 -56.95 -23.64
CA SER A 31 -1.03 -57.33 -23.87
C SER A 31 0.03 -56.21 -23.87
N ALA A 32 1.22 -56.38 -23.23
CA ALA A 32 1.72 -57.44 -22.32
C ALA A 32 2.92 -56.94 -21.47
N VAL A 33 3.37 -57.75 -20.48
CA VAL A 33 4.49 -57.48 -19.54
C VAL A 33 5.52 -58.63 -19.60
N PRO A 34 6.83 -58.33 -19.53
CA PRO A 34 7.74 -58.88 -18.50
C PRO A 34 8.66 -57.80 -17.89
N ASP A 35 8.86 -57.71 -16.56
CA ASP A 35 9.82 -58.47 -15.72
C ASP A 35 11.29 -58.40 -16.22
N SER A 36 12.23 -57.68 -15.56
CA SER A 36 12.92 -57.93 -14.25
C SER A 36 14.31 -58.62 -14.43
N PRO A 37 15.29 -58.61 -13.48
CA PRO A 37 15.47 -57.90 -12.20
C PRO A 37 16.92 -57.33 -11.93
N THR A 38 17.23 -56.97 -10.66
CA THR A 38 18.55 -57.12 -9.94
C THR A 38 19.42 -55.88 -9.60
N THR A 39 19.23 -55.39 -8.36
CA THR A 39 20.19 -55.19 -7.23
C THR A 39 21.66 -54.76 -7.43
N THR A 40 22.15 -53.78 -6.65
CA THR A 40 23.30 -53.88 -5.68
C THR A 40 23.51 -52.57 -4.86
N THR A 41 24.07 -52.68 -3.65
CA THR A 41 24.25 -51.64 -2.61
C THR A 41 25.71 -51.15 -2.50
N ALA A 42 25.96 -49.87 -2.18
CA ALA A 42 27.08 -49.44 -1.30
C ALA A 42 27.03 -47.96 -0.88
N THR A 43 27.45 -47.72 0.36
CA THR A 43 27.67 -46.45 1.09
C THR A 43 28.73 -45.52 0.48
N GLU A 44 28.52 -44.19 0.56
CA GLU A 44 29.59 -43.24 0.87
C GLU A 44 29.05 -41.94 1.51
N THR A 45 29.89 -41.23 2.27
CA THR A 45 29.59 -39.90 2.86
C THR A 45 30.92 -39.15 2.94
N PRO A 46 31.09 -38.14 2.09
CA PRO A 46 31.02 -36.74 2.53
C PRO A 46 29.89 -35.99 1.78
N ASP A 47 29.55 -34.73 2.07
CA ASP A 47 30.24 -33.75 2.92
C ASP A 47 29.21 -32.94 3.75
N ALA A 48 29.70 -32.14 4.70
CA ALA A 48 28.89 -31.13 5.36
C ALA A 48 28.62 -29.98 4.38
N ALA A 49 27.56 -30.12 3.58
CA ALA A 49 27.02 -29.02 2.78
C ALA A 49 26.55 -27.91 3.71
N GLU A 50 27.45 -26.94 3.95
CA GLU A 50 27.22 -25.72 4.71
C GLU A 50 26.00 -25.01 4.09
N SER A 51 24.86 -25.23 4.72
CA SER A 51 23.58 -24.75 4.24
C SER A 51 23.50 -23.28 4.60
N ALA A 52 24.14 -22.44 3.77
CA ALA A 52 23.89 -21.02 3.71
C ALA A 52 22.37 -20.86 3.62
N SER A 53 21.76 -20.41 4.72
CA SER A 53 20.32 -20.20 4.80
C SER A 53 20.02 -18.97 3.95
N THR A 54 19.72 -19.21 2.68
CA THR A 54 19.28 -18.16 1.75
C THR A 54 17.92 -17.68 2.23
N ALA A 55 17.94 -16.70 3.14
CA ALA A 55 16.76 -16.13 3.77
C ALA A 55 15.74 -15.78 2.68
N THR A 56 14.66 -16.55 2.62
CA THR A 56 13.78 -16.53 1.45
C THR A 56 12.87 -15.32 1.55
N VAL A 57 13.34 -14.19 1.02
CA VAL A 57 12.62 -12.91 1.01
C VAL A 57 11.30 -13.04 0.24
N ALA A 58 10.29 -12.27 0.65
CA ALA A 58 9.07 -12.06 -0.11
C ALA A 58 9.39 -11.63 -1.55
N ALA A 59 8.88 -12.35 -2.55
CA ALA A 59 9.22 -12.10 -3.95
C ALA A 59 8.00 -12.01 -4.87
N ILE A 60 8.14 -11.20 -5.92
CA ILE A 60 7.27 -11.11 -7.08
C ILE A 60 7.76 -12.15 -8.11
N ASN A 61 6.85 -12.98 -8.63
CA ASN A 61 7.15 -14.07 -9.56
C ASN A 61 8.27 -15.04 -9.07
N GLY A 62 8.42 -15.23 -7.75
CA GLY A 62 9.46 -16.11 -7.19
C GLY A 62 10.91 -15.66 -7.44
N THR A 63 11.14 -14.42 -7.89
CA THR A 63 12.45 -14.01 -8.43
C THR A 63 12.90 -12.60 -8.05
N ALA A 64 12.01 -11.60 -8.01
CA ALA A 64 12.35 -10.22 -7.62
C ALA A 64 11.87 -9.94 -6.19
N PRO A 65 12.72 -9.56 -5.22
CA PRO A 65 12.27 -9.23 -3.87
C PRO A 65 11.30 -8.04 -3.86
N ILE A 66 10.36 -8.04 -2.92
CA ILE A 66 9.52 -6.85 -2.62
C ILE A 66 10.39 -5.87 -1.82
N ARG A 67 11.16 -5.04 -2.55
CA ARG A 67 12.01 -3.99 -1.99
C ARG A 67 11.16 -2.82 -1.50
N VAL A 68 11.43 -2.30 -0.31
CA VAL A 68 10.60 -1.25 0.33
C VAL A 68 11.42 -0.14 0.99
N LEU A 69 10.88 1.08 0.99
CA LEU A 69 11.35 2.17 1.84
C LEU A 69 11.00 1.86 3.32
N SER A 70 11.98 1.39 4.11
CA SER A 70 11.80 1.09 5.54
C SER A 70 11.94 2.36 6.40
N LEU A 71 11.41 2.32 7.64
CA LEU A 71 11.71 3.30 8.69
C LEU A 71 12.87 2.86 9.60
N GLU A 72 13.38 1.65 9.41
CA GLU A 72 14.44 1.08 10.24
C GLU A 72 15.76 1.86 10.09
N GLY A 73 16.46 2.03 11.21
CA GLY A 73 17.55 3.00 11.35
C GLY A 73 17.13 4.30 12.07
N ASN A 74 15.87 4.74 11.93
CA ASN A 74 15.37 6.00 12.49
C ASN A 74 14.86 5.88 13.94
N GLY A 75 15.62 5.23 14.81
CA GLY A 75 15.32 5.14 16.25
C GLY A 75 14.25 4.10 16.60
N SER A 76 13.44 4.39 17.62
CA SER A 76 12.35 3.51 18.06
C SER A 76 11.14 3.59 17.13
N VAL A 77 10.50 2.45 16.89
CA VAL A 77 9.36 2.32 15.97
C VAL A 77 8.09 1.99 16.77
N ALA A 78 7.02 2.76 16.55
CA ALA A 78 5.68 2.45 17.01
C ALA A 78 4.90 1.73 15.90
N SER A 79 4.11 0.72 16.22
CA SER A 79 3.36 -0.05 15.20
C SER A 79 2.12 -0.75 15.77
N ASP A 80 1.03 -0.76 15.00
CA ASP A 80 -0.23 -1.44 15.36
C ASP A 80 -1.03 -1.82 14.10
N ILE A 81 -2.14 -2.58 14.26
CA ILE A 81 -3.06 -2.93 13.18
C ILE A 81 -4.50 -2.62 13.61
N ASP A 82 -5.15 -1.66 12.94
CA ASP A 82 -6.55 -1.30 13.17
C ASP A 82 -7.48 -1.68 12.00
N VAL A 83 -8.77 -1.85 12.27
CA VAL A 83 -9.81 -2.12 11.26
C VAL A 83 -10.69 -0.88 11.09
N VAL A 84 -10.42 -0.11 10.04
CA VAL A 84 -11.18 1.10 9.71
C VAL A 84 -12.49 0.71 9.02
N THR A 85 -13.57 1.29 9.52
CA THR A 85 -14.96 1.11 9.07
C THR A 85 -15.67 2.45 9.10
N VAL A 86 -16.91 2.49 8.59
CA VAL A 86 -17.78 3.68 8.67
C VAL A 86 -17.86 4.21 10.11
N ASP A 87 -17.65 5.51 10.27
CA ASP A 87 -17.89 6.24 11.51
C ASP A 87 -18.78 7.45 11.21
N ALA A 88 -20.02 7.41 11.70
CA ALA A 88 -21.02 8.40 11.34
C ALA A 88 -20.70 9.83 11.85
N GLY A 89 -19.93 9.96 12.93
CA GLY A 89 -19.48 11.26 13.44
C GLY A 89 -18.39 11.87 12.55
N THR A 90 -17.43 11.04 12.17
CA THR A 90 -16.32 11.37 11.27
C THR A 90 -16.83 11.71 9.88
N ALA A 91 -17.67 10.86 9.28
CA ALA A 91 -18.32 11.11 7.99
C ALA A 91 -19.16 12.41 7.99
N THR A 92 -19.92 12.68 9.06
CA THR A 92 -20.67 13.95 9.20
C THR A 92 -19.73 15.16 9.30
N THR A 93 -18.60 15.01 10.00
CA THR A 93 -17.58 16.06 10.13
C THR A 93 -16.87 16.32 8.81
N PHE A 94 -16.50 15.28 8.06
CA PHE A 94 -15.87 15.41 6.75
C PHE A 94 -16.83 16.09 5.75
N GLY A 95 -18.10 15.66 5.71
CA GLY A 95 -19.12 16.30 4.88
C GLY A 95 -19.40 17.77 5.25
N ALA A 96 -19.32 18.13 6.53
CA ALA A 96 -19.43 19.51 6.99
C ALA A 96 -18.22 20.36 6.57
N ASN A 97 -17.00 19.86 6.78
CA ASN A 97 -15.76 20.54 6.42
C ASN A 97 -15.66 20.73 4.88
N ALA A 98 -15.89 19.67 4.10
CA ALA A 98 -15.90 19.74 2.64
C ALA A 98 -16.98 20.70 2.10
N SER A 99 -18.09 20.89 2.82
CA SER A 99 -19.10 21.90 2.49
C SER A 99 -18.62 23.32 2.77
N ALA A 100 -17.92 23.55 3.89
CA ALA A 100 -17.32 24.84 4.23
C ALA A 100 -16.22 25.22 3.23
N GLU A 101 -15.25 24.34 3.01
CA GLU A 101 -14.13 24.54 2.07
C GLU A 101 -14.60 24.83 0.64
N ARG A 102 -15.68 24.18 0.21
CA ARG A 102 -16.30 24.45 -1.08
C ARG A 102 -16.94 25.84 -1.13
N ILE A 103 -17.56 26.30 -0.05
CA ILE A 103 -18.14 27.65 0.05
C ILE A 103 -17.02 28.70 0.02
N GLU A 104 -15.93 28.48 0.75
CA GLU A 104 -14.77 29.40 0.77
C GLU A 104 -14.06 29.45 -0.59
N THR A 105 -13.84 28.31 -1.23
CA THR A 105 -13.22 28.24 -2.57
C THR A 105 -14.11 28.89 -3.64
N ILE A 106 -15.44 28.79 -3.51
CA ILE A 106 -16.40 29.56 -4.33
C ILE A 106 -16.30 31.06 -4.03
N ALA A 107 -16.27 31.46 -2.75
CA ALA A 107 -16.19 32.86 -2.36
C ALA A 107 -14.88 33.53 -2.81
N LEU A 108 -13.75 32.81 -2.78
CA LEU A 108 -12.46 33.25 -3.33
C LEU A 108 -12.53 33.45 -4.85
N ARG A 109 -13.13 32.49 -5.58
CA ARG A 109 -13.32 32.63 -7.04
C ARG A 109 -14.21 33.82 -7.39
N GLU A 110 -15.32 34.05 -6.67
CA GLU A 110 -16.17 35.24 -6.88
C GLU A 110 -15.47 36.53 -6.44
N ARG A 111 -14.63 36.50 -5.39
CA ARG A 111 -13.75 37.63 -5.01
C ARG A 111 -12.80 37.96 -6.15
N ILE A 112 -12.18 36.99 -6.82
CA ILE A 112 -11.28 37.26 -7.94
C ILE A 112 -12.05 37.75 -9.18
N ALA A 113 -13.15 37.08 -9.54
CA ALA A 113 -13.95 37.42 -10.72
C ALA A 113 -14.66 38.78 -10.65
N SER A 114 -14.86 39.32 -9.45
CA SER A 114 -15.41 40.67 -9.20
C SER A 114 -14.35 41.78 -9.16
N ALA A 115 -13.18 41.56 -9.76
CA ALA A 115 -12.18 42.60 -10.01
C ALA A 115 -12.60 43.50 -11.19
N ASN A 116 -12.30 44.80 -11.11
CA ASN A 116 -12.67 45.79 -12.12
C ASN A 116 -11.53 46.05 -13.13
N THR A 117 -10.33 45.56 -12.83
CA THR A 117 -9.11 45.70 -13.65
C THR A 117 -8.24 44.44 -13.55
N SER A 118 -7.38 44.22 -14.54
CA SER A 118 -6.44 43.09 -14.56
C SER A 118 -5.45 43.14 -13.38
N ASP A 119 -4.92 44.32 -13.04
CA ASP A 119 -4.09 44.56 -11.85
C ASP A 119 -4.80 44.11 -10.55
N GLU A 120 -6.09 44.45 -10.41
CA GLU A 120 -6.88 44.07 -9.23
C GLU A 120 -7.16 42.56 -9.20
N ARG A 121 -7.33 41.93 -10.37
CA ARG A 121 -7.49 40.47 -10.50
C ARG A 121 -6.18 39.75 -10.14
N GLN A 122 -5.06 40.21 -10.67
CA GLN A 122 -3.71 39.71 -10.38
C GLN A 122 -3.41 39.75 -8.88
N ILE A 123 -3.63 40.89 -8.22
CA ILE A 123 -3.42 41.03 -6.76
C ILE A 123 -4.31 40.04 -5.99
N ARG A 124 -5.59 39.89 -6.35
CA ARG A 124 -6.51 38.96 -5.69
C ARG A 124 -6.16 37.48 -5.92
N ILE A 125 -5.49 37.13 -7.03
CA ILE A 125 -4.96 35.77 -7.29
C ILE A 125 -3.70 35.52 -6.45
N LEU A 126 -2.77 36.48 -6.42
CA LEU A 126 -1.54 36.37 -5.62
C LEU A 126 -1.84 36.34 -4.11
N ASP A 127 -2.82 37.12 -3.64
CA ASP A 127 -3.41 36.99 -2.29
C ASP A 127 -3.83 35.54 -2.00
N GLY A 128 -4.57 34.92 -2.93
CA GLY A 128 -5.12 33.57 -2.77
C GLY A 128 -4.04 32.49 -2.72
N LEU A 129 -3.00 32.60 -3.56
CA LEU A 129 -1.86 31.67 -3.53
C LEU A 129 -1.06 31.82 -2.22
N ASN A 130 -0.85 33.06 -1.78
CA ASN A 130 -0.19 33.36 -0.51
C ASN A 130 -1.00 32.90 0.72
N GLU A 131 -2.31 32.60 0.59
CA GLU A 131 -3.08 31.95 1.65
C GLU A 131 -2.85 30.44 1.65
N VAL A 132 -2.89 29.79 0.48
CA VAL A 132 -2.55 28.36 0.35
C VAL A 132 -1.14 28.06 0.88
N ASP A 133 -0.18 28.95 0.65
CA ASP A 133 1.19 28.83 1.20
C ASP A 133 1.18 28.75 2.75
N LYS A 134 0.25 29.43 3.45
CA LYS A 134 0.09 29.37 4.92
C LYS A 134 -0.69 28.15 5.38
N ASP A 135 -1.75 27.81 4.64
CA ASP A 135 -2.58 26.63 4.90
C ASP A 135 -1.71 25.37 4.82
N LEU A 136 -0.83 25.28 3.81
CA LEU A 136 0.17 24.22 3.64
C LEU A 136 1.18 24.15 4.81
N ILE A 137 1.68 25.28 5.31
CA ILE A 137 2.57 25.31 6.50
C ILE A 137 1.83 24.81 7.76
N THR A 138 0.54 25.14 7.89
CA THR A 138 -0.33 24.67 8.98
C THR A 138 -0.57 23.16 8.87
N LEU A 139 -0.84 22.67 7.65
CA LEU A 139 -1.07 21.27 7.32
C LEU A 139 0.16 20.39 7.61
N HIS A 140 1.36 20.86 7.23
CA HIS A 140 2.64 20.26 7.61
C HIS A 140 2.83 20.12 9.11
N SER A 141 2.40 21.12 9.86
CA SER A 141 2.53 21.16 11.32
C SER A 141 1.59 20.14 11.96
N ARG A 142 0.32 20.11 11.53
CA ARG A 142 -0.69 19.12 11.94
C ARG A 142 -0.28 17.69 11.58
N HIS A 143 0.28 17.46 10.39
CA HIS A 143 0.76 16.13 10.00
C HIS A 143 1.89 15.65 10.91
N ARG A 144 2.92 16.48 11.14
CA ARG A 144 4.06 16.14 12.01
C ARG A 144 3.63 15.90 13.46
N GLU A 145 2.72 16.74 13.97
CA GLU A 145 2.14 16.59 15.31
C GLU A 145 1.40 15.26 15.46
N ALA A 146 0.57 14.88 14.49
CA ALA A 146 -0.13 13.59 14.49
C ALA A 146 0.84 12.38 14.43
N VAL A 147 1.92 12.46 13.65
CA VAL A 147 2.97 11.42 13.57
C VAL A 147 3.68 11.26 14.91
N ALA A 148 4.11 12.37 15.52
CA ALA A 148 4.78 12.37 16.81
C ALA A 148 3.86 11.88 17.95
N ALA A 149 2.59 12.29 17.97
CA ALA A 149 1.62 11.86 18.96
C ALA A 149 1.32 10.34 18.87
N TYR A 150 1.21 9.78 17.67
CA TYR A 150 1.05 8.33 17.48
C TYR A 150 2.33 7.57 17.88
N HIS A 151 3.51 8.08 17.50
CA HIS A 151 4.81 7.51 17.88
C HIS A 151 5.03 7.47 19.40
N ALA A 152 4.63 8.53 20.10
CA ALA A 152 4.66 8.62 21.55
C ALA A 152 3.56 7.80 22.27
N GLY A 153 2.57 7.29 21.53
CA GLY A 153 1.41 6.57 22.09
C GLY A 153 0.38 7.47 22.76
N GLU A 154 0.36 8.77 22.43
CA GLU A 154 -0.63 9.74 22.93
C GLU A 154 -1.99 9.62 22.23
N ILE A 155 -2.00 9.10 20.99
CA ILE A 155 -3.20 8.76 20.22
C ILE A 155 -3.11 7.33 19.68
N SER A 156 -4.26 6.66 19.52
CA SER A 156 -4.34 5.33 18.91
C SER A 156 -4.11 5.35 17.40
N ALA A 157 -3.81 4.19 16.82
CA ALA A 157 -3.71 4.03 15.36
C ALA A 157 -5.00 4.46 14.63
N ARG A 158 -6.17 4.27 15.24
CA ARG A 158 -7.47 4.70 14.71
C ARG A 158 -7.59 6.23 14.65
N GLU A 159 -7.25 6.91 15.74
CA GLU A 159 -7.27 8.38 15.82
C GLU A 159 -6.26 8.98 14.84
N PHE A 160 -5.06 8.40 14.77
CA PHE A 160 -4.03 8.78 13.80
C PHE A 160 -4.50 8.63 12.35
N LEU A 161 -5.12 7.50 12.00
CA LEU A 161 -5.70 7.29 10.65
C LEU A 161 -6.83 8.27 10.32
N ILE A 162 -7.61 8.71 11.31
CA ILE A 162 -8.64 9.76 11.15
C ILE A 162 -7.98 11.13 10.92
N GLU A 163 -6.92 11.50 11.65
CA GLU A 163 -6.20 12.75 11.40
C GLU A 163 -5.50 12.74 10.03
N LEU A 164 -4.91 11.61 9.59
CA LEU A 164 -4.36 11.48 8.23
C LEU A 164 -5.43 11.64 7.15
N ALA A 165 -6.65 11.13 7.36
CA ALA A 165 -7.76 11.33 6.42
C ALA A 165 -8.22 12.80 6.36
N ARG A 166 -8.20 13.54 7.48
CA ARG A 166 -8.46 14.99 7.51
C ARG A 166 -7.39 15.77 6.76
N VAL A 167 -6.11 15.50 7.07
CA VAL A 167 -4.94 16.11 6.42
C VAL A 167 -4.97 15.87 4.91
N ARG A 168 -5.35 14.66 4.46
CA ARG A 168 -5.59 14.33 3.05
C ARG A 168 -6.72 15.19 2.43
N ALA A 169 -7.87 15.30 3.09
CA ALA A 169 -9.02 16.04 2.56
C ALA A 169 -8.73 17.54 2.41
N GLU A 170 -8.03 18.12 3.39
CA GLU A 170 -7.53 19.50 3.38
C GLU A 170 -6.50 19.71 2.27
N ALA A 171 -5.57 18.77 2.08
CA ALA A 171 -4.60 18.83 0.97
C ALA A 171 -5.26 18.83 -0.42
N ALA A 172 -6.28 18.00 -0.62
CA ALA A 172 -7.01 17.92 -1.88
C ALA A 172 -7.77 19.22 -2.21
N VAL A 173 -8.38 19.85 -1.20
CA VAL A 173 -9.00 21.18 -1.33
C VAL A 173 -7.97 22.22 -1.75
N LEU A 174 -6.79 22.23 -1.14
CA LEU A 174 -5.73 23.17 -1.47
C LEU A 174 -5.17 22.94 -2.87
N GLU A 175 -4.99 21.69 -3.33
CA GLU A 175 -4.51 21.41 -4.69
C GLU A 175 -5.53 21.92 -5.75
N ASP A 176 -6.82 21.72 -5.51
CA ASP A 176 -7.89 22.25 -6.37
C ASP A 176 -8.04 23.78 -6.27
N ARG A 177 -7.74 24.38 -5.11
CA ARG A 177 -7.67 25.85 -4.93
C ARG A 177 -6.52 26.44 -5.75
N VAL A 178 -5.34 25.80 -5.78
CA VAL A 178 -4.21 26.18 -6.65
C VAL A 178 -4.56 26.04 -8.12
N ARG A 179 -5.07 24.87 -8.56
CA ARG A 179 -5.57 24.65 -9.94
C ARG A 179 -6.66 25.64 -10.36
N MET A 180 -7.37 26.26 -9.42
CA MET A 180 -8.40 27.27 -9.68
C MET A 180 -7.78 28.66 -9.81
N LEU A 181 -6.82 29.02 -8.95
CA LEU A 181 -6.05 30.27 -9.03
C LEU A 181 -5.22 30.37 -10.32
N ASP A 182 -4.62 29.26 -10.73
CA ASP A 182 -3.77 29.13 -11.91
C ASP A 182 -4.53 29.43 -13.22
N ARG A 183 -5.64 28.73 -13.46
CA ARG A 183 -6.54 29.04 -14.59
C ARG A 183 -7.11 30.46 -14.56
N LEU A 184 -7.36 31.03 -13.38
CA LEU A 184 -7.78 32.43 -13.29
C LEU A 184 -6.64 33.41 -13.65
N ALA A 185 -5.38 33.00 -13.52
CA ALA A 185 -4.23 33.76 -14.01
C ALA A 185 -4.12 33.66 -15.54
N GLU A 186 -4.21 32.45 -16.12
CA GLU A 186 -4.26 32.26 -17.59
C GLU A 186 -5.39 33.07 -18.27
N GLU A 187 -6.52 33.24 -17.59
CA GLU A 187 -7.66 34.05 -18.02
C GLU A 187 -7.47 35.58 -17.84
N THR A 188 -6.33 36.05 -17.33
CA THR A 188 -6.08 37.48 -17.02
C THR A 188 -5.09 38.10 -18.00
N ASP A 189 -5.45 39.23 -18.61
CA ASP A 189 -4.61 39.93 -19.58
C ASP A 189 -3.17 40.19 -19.05
N ASP A 190 -2.17 39.80 -19.86
CA ASP A 190 -0.73 39.93 -19.57
C ASP A 190 -0.26 39.33 -18.22
N PHE A 191 -0.98 38.34 -17.68
CA PHE A 191 -0.63 37.63 -16.45
C PHE A 191 -0.65 36.10 -16.60
N ALA A 192 0.19 35.44 -15.80
CA ALA A 192 0.22 34.00 -15.54
C ALA A 192 0.85 33.80 -14.16
N LEU A 193 0.61 32.66 -13.51
CA LEU A 193 1.44 32.25 -12.37
C LEU A 193 2.79 31.74 -12.86
N ASP A 194 3.76 31.72 -11.96
CA ASP A 194 5.07 31.14 -12.21
C ASP A 194 5.04 29.66 -11.83
N ASP A 195 5.34 28.78 -12.78
CA ASP A 195 5.47 27.33 -12.60
C ASP A 195 6.36 26.99 -11.38
N SER A 196 7.42 27.77 -11.15
CA SER A 196 8.34 27.59 -10.01
C SER A 196 7.75 27.98 -8.66
N ARG A 197 6.56 28.62 -8.62
CA ARG A 197 5.73 28.75 -7.41
C ARG A 197 4.59 27.72 -7.36
N VAL A 198 3.94 27.44 -8.49
CA VAL A 198 2.75 26.58 -8.53
C VAL A 198 3.11 25.12 -8.26
N PHE A 199 4.09 24.57 -8.98
CA PHE A 199 4.39 23.15 -8.92
C PHE A 199 4.98 22.69 -7.58
N PRO A 200 5.84 23.44 -6.85
CA PRO A 200 6.30 23.00 -5.53
C PRO A 200 5.15 22.83 -4.53
N VAL A 201 4.20 23.75 -4.51
CA VAL A 201 2.99 23.67 -3.66
C VAL A 201 2.16 22.43 -4.03
N VAL A 202 1.95 22.20 -5.32
CA VAL A 202 1.21 21.03 -5.83
C VAL A 202 1.90 19.71 -5.48
N TYR A 203 3.22 19.59 -5.67
CA TYR A 203 3.96 18.37 -5.32
C TYR A 203 4.08 18.15 -3.82
N ASP A 204 4.10 19.22 -3.02
CA ASP A 204 4.08 19.14 -1.57
C ASP A 204 2.74 18.60 -1.05
N LEU A 205 1.62 19.16 -1.53
CA LEU A 205 0.27 18.71 -1.20
C LEU A 205 0.04 17.22 -1.53
N ARG A 206 0.64 16.71 -2.60
CA ARG A 206 0.59 15.28 -2.97
C ARG A 206 1.26 14.34 -1.96
N THR A 207 2.10 14.84 -1.05
CA THR A 207 2.70 14.01 0.02
C THR A 207 1.73 13.68 1.17
N PHE A 208 0.56 14.33 1.18
CA PHE A 208 -0.57 13.97 2.04
C PHE A 208 -1.58 13.02 1.34
N ASP A 209 -1.46 12.83 0.03
CA ASP A 209 -2.14 11.75 -0.70
C ASP A 209 -1.41 10.41 -0.45
N GLY A 210 -2.06 9.31 -0.84
CA GLY A 210 -1.61 7.94 -0.67
C GLY A 210 -2.75 6.93 -0.88
N PRO A 211 -2.50 5.75 -1.48
CA PRO A 211 -3.53 4.75 -1.78
C PRO A 211 -4.20 4.11 -0.55
N VAL A 212 -3.48 3.92 0.56
CA VAL A 212 -4.00 3.40 1.82
C VAL A 212 -4.79 4.50 2.53
N ARG A 213 -4.26 5.74 2.65
CA ARG A 213 -4.99 6.91 3.19
C ARG A 213 -6.29 7.18 2.43
N SER A 214 -6.28 7.04 1.10
CA SER A 214 -7.48 7.15 0.26
C SER A 214 -8.52 6.08 0.66
N ARG A 215 -8.09 4.83 0.84
CA ARG A 215 -8.96 3.73 1.26
C ARG A 215 -9.48 3.88 2.68
N THR A 216 -8.65 4.35 3.60
CA THR A 216 -9.04 4.74 4.98
C THR A 216 -10.13 5.82 4.96
N THR A 217 -9.99 6.83 4.10
CA THR A 217 -10.97 7.91 3.97
C THR A 217 -12.32 7.37 3.48
N ALA A 218 -12.32 6.60 2.39
CA ALA A 218 -13.51 5.93 1.86
C ALA A 218 -14.21 5.01 2.89
N ALA A 219 -13.42 4.31 3.71
CA ALA A 219 -13.95 3.47 4.79
C ALA A 219 -14.61 4.29 5.90
N LEU A 220 -14.00 5.38 6.35
CA LEU A 220 -14.57 6.29 7.37
C LEU A 220 -15.86 6.96 6.90
N GLU A 221 -15.91 7.40 5.64
CA GLU A 221 -17.09 8.00 5.00
C GLU A 221 -18.21 6.98 4.74
N GLY A 222 -17.89 5.68 4.78
CA GLY A 222 -18.85 4.59 4.66
C GLY A 222 -19.22 4.23 3.22
N GLU A 223 -18.27 4.29 2.29
CA GLU A 223 -18.47 3.74 0.95
C GLU A 223 -18.90 2.26 1.02
N PRO A 224 -19.87 1.80 0.19
CA PRO A 224 -20.38 0.44 0.28
C PRO A 224 -19.32 -0.65 0.07
N GLY A 225 -19.00 -1.37 1.15
CA GLY A 225 -17.96 -2.41 1.17
C GLY A 225 -16.57 -1.92 1.58
N ALA A 226 -16.38 -0.62 1.83
CA ALA A 226 -15.14 -0.07 2.36
C ALA A 226 -14.98 -0.37 3.86
N SER A 227 -14.46 -1.56 4.14
CA SER A 227 -13.75 -1.88 5.38
C SER A 227 -12.31 -2.19 5.02
N THR A 228 -11.35 -1.69 5.79
CA THR A 228 -9.92 -1.90 5.51
C THR A 228 -9.14 -2.09 6.80
N ARG A 229 -8.32 -3.15 6.84
CA ARG A 229 -7.40 -3.41 7.95
C ARG A 229 -6.04 -2.83 7.59
N VAL A 230 -5.65 -1.79 8.31
CA VAL A 230 -4.44 -1.02 8.05
C VAL A 230 -3.40 -1.35 9.11
N TYR A 231 -2.26 -1.87 8.66
CA TYR A 231 -1.04 -1.83 9.44
C TYR A 231 -0.51 -0.41 9.44
N VAL A 232 -0.21 0.13 10.62
CA VAL A 232 0.33 1.46 10.83
C VAL A 232 1.67 1.31 11.52
N GLU A 233 2.70 1.97 11.00
CA GLU A 233 4.01 2.06 11.62
C GLU A 233 4.55 3.50 11.52
N ALA A 234 5.24 3.97 12.56
CA ALA A 234 5.79 5.32 12.62
C ALA A 234 7.09 5.42 13.42
N THR A 235 7.87 6.45 13.08
CA THR A 235 8.98 7.02 13.86
C THR A 235 8.67 8.50 14.14
N GLU A 236 9.59 9.26 14.75
CA GLU A 236 9.40 10.70 15.04
C GLU A 236 9.09 11.55 13.79
N SER A 237 9.52 11.09 12.60
CA SER A 237 9.47 11.85 11.34
C SER A 237 9.00 11.06 10.12
N GLY A 238 8.68 9.77 10.27
CA GLY A 238 8.32 8.89 9.15
C GLY A 238 7.15 7.98 9.47
N ILE A 239 6.45 7.53 8.43
CA ILE A 239 5.33 6.59 8.53
C ILE A 239 5.38 5.52 7.45
N VAL A 240 4.79 4.36 7.75
CA VAL A 240 4.46 3.29 6.81
C VAL A 240 3.00 2.89 7.06
N LEU A 241 2.24 2.78 5.99
CA LEU A 241 0.86 2.27 6.02
C LEU A 241 0.74 1.10 5.05
N SER A 242 0.04 0.03 5.40
CA SER A 242 -0.28 -1.02 4.43
C SER A 242 -1.62 -1.72 4.67
N THR A 243 -2.19 -2.25 3.61
CA THR A 243 -3.41 -3.07 3.64
C THR A 243 -3.35 -4.15 2.56
N VAL A 244 -4.05 -5.26 2.79
CA VAL A 244 -4.49 -6.16 1.71
C VAL A 244 -5.92 -5.83 1.35
N ALA A 245 -6.21 -5.64 0.05
CA ALA A 245 -7.57 -5.51 -0.47
C ALA A 245 -7.62 -5.72 -2.01
N ASP A 246 -8.77 -6.05 -2.56
CA ASP A 246 -9.02 -6.21 -4.00
C ASP A 246 -8.04 -7.15 -4.73
N GLY A 247 -7.55 -8.18 -4.03
CA GLY A 247 -6.51 -9.10 -4.54
C GLY A 247 -5.09 -8.52 -4.57
N ARG A 248 -4.85 -7.37 -3.92
CA ARG A 248 -3.57 -6.67 -3.90
C ARG A 248 -3.04 -6.43 -2.50
N TYR A 249 -1.72 -6.42 -2.40
CA TYR A 249 -0.98 -5.73 -1.35
C TYR A 249 -0.83 -4.27 -1.74
N VAL A 250 -1.05 -3.36 -0.80
CA VAL A 250 -0.93 -1.91 -0.99
C VAL A 250 -0.12 -1.32 0.15
N ARG A 251 0.90 -0.52 -0.16
CA ARG A 251 1.81 0.11 0.81
C ARG A 251 1.99 1.60 0.51
N GLU A 252 2.14 2.38 1.57
CA GLU A 252 2.72 3.72 1.57
C GLU A 252 3.93 3.74 2.49
N ALA A 253 4.91 4.58 2.16
CA ALA A 253 5.86 5.08 3.15
C ALA A 253 6.17 6.55 2.91
N PHE A 254 6.50 7.24 3.99
CA PHE A 254 7.01 8.60 4.02
C PHE A 254 8.15 8.68 5.03
N ARG A 255 9.28 9.26 4.62
CA ARG A 255 10.51 9.49 5.39
C ARG A 255 10.76 10.99 5.42
N GLY A 256 10.14 11.70 6.36
CA GLY A 256 10.27 13.16 6.48
C GLY A 256 11.71 13.61 6.78
N ASP A 257 12.53 12.72 7.32
CA ASP A 257 13.98 12.84 7.47
C ASP A 257 14.74 12.90 6.13
N LEU A 258 14.27 12.18 5.10
CA LEU A 258 14.92 12.17 3.79
C LEU A 258 14.46 13.32 2.88
N ARG A 259 13.46 14.09 3.30
CA ARG A 259 12.79 15.07 2.43
C ARG A 259 13.50 16.43 2.34
N GLU A 260 14.34 16.78 3.32
CA GLU A 260 15.12 18.03 3.48
C GLU A 260 14.80 19.15 2.44
N ARG A 261 13.89 20.06 2.82
CA ARG A 261 13.23 21.01 1.90
C ARG A 261 14.04 22.28 1.58
N ASP A 262 15.27 22.41 2.08
CA ASP A 262 15.97 23.70 2.09
C ASP A 262 16.73 23.96 0.77
N ASP A 263 16.00 24.54 -0.18
CA ASP A 263 16.46 25.20 -1.43
C ASP A 263 17.36 24.37 -2.38
N THR A 264 17.44 23.06 -2.17
CA THR A 264 18.31 22.15 -2.94
C THR A 264 17.57 21.60 -4.15
N SER A 265 17.80 22.22 -5.31
CA SER A 265 17.27 21.74 -6.60
C SER A 265 17.99 20.47 -7.07
N ILE A 266 17.23 19.44 -7.44
CA ILE A 266 17.69 18.26 -8.18
C ILE A 266 17.16 18.35 -9.62
N ASP A 267 17.89 17.79 -10.59
CA ASP A 267 17.44 17.64 -11.98
C ASP A 267 16.75 16.28 -12.23
N GLU A 268 16.08 16.15 -13.37
CA GLU A 268 15.32 14.95 -13.71
C GLU A 268 16.22 13.72 -13.93
N GLU A 269 17.42 13.87 -14.51
CA GLU A 269 18.34 12.76 -14.78
C GLU A 269 18.91 12.21 -13.47
N THR A 270 19.34 13.08 -12.56
CA THR A 270 19.79 12.67 -11.21
C THR A 270 18.65 12.02 -10.43
N ALA A 271 17.44 12.61 -10.42
CA ALA A 271 16.29 12.03 -9.73
C ALA A 271 15.85 10.67 -10.33
N GLN A 272 15.95 10.51 -11.65
CA GLN A 272 15.67 9.26 -12.35
C GLN A 272 16.71 8.18 -12.01
N ASN A 273 18.00 8.54 -11.99
CA ASN A 273 19.09 7.65 -11.57
C ASN A 273 18.94 7.22 -10.10
N VAL A 274 18.55 8.14 -9.20
CA VAL A 274 18.20 7.82 -7.80
C VAL A 274 17.07 6.79 -7.73
N THR A 275 16.02 6.96 -8.54
CA THR A 275 14.90 6.01 -8.61
C THR A 275 15.32 4.64 -9.14
N ALA A 276 16.12 4.61 -10.22
CA ALA A 276 16.64 3.37 -10.82
C ALA A 276 17.55 2.59 -9.85
N ARG A 277 18.41 3.29 -9.10
CA ARG A 277 19.23 2.71 -8.02
C ARG A 277 18.39 2.21 -6.85
N SER A 278 17.32 2.92 -6.51
CA SER A 278 16.45 2.59 -5.35
C SER A 278 15.61 1.33 -5.58
N TYR A 279 15.21 1.04 -6.82
CA TYR A 279 14.31 -0.08 -7.16
C TYR A 279 14.77 -0.80 -8.45
N PRO A 280 15.97 -1.38 -8.50
CA PRO A 280 16.57 -1.90 -9.74
C PRO A 280 15.75 -3.04 -10.36
N GLU A 281 15.05 -3.84 -9.55
CA GLU A 281 14.21 -4.93 -10.02
C GLU A 281 12.92 -4.42 -10.70
N VAL A 282 12.30 -3.39 -10.13
CA VAL A 282 11.13 -2.72 -10.71
C VAL A 282 11.52 -1.95 -11.96
N TRP A 283 12.66 -1.24 -11.92
CA TRP A 283 13.21 -0.49 -13.05
C TRP A 283 13.50 -1.39 -14.26
N ALA A 284 14.10 -2.56 -14.05
CA ALA A 284 14.28 -3.56 -15.10
C ALA A 284 12.93 -4.06 -15.66
N ALA A 285 11.91 -4.22 -14.80
CA ALA A 285 10.60 -4.73 -15.18
C ALA A 285 9.70 -3.73 -15.95
N THR A 286 10.00 -2.41 -15.96
CA THR A 286 9.33 -1.44 -16.83
C THR A 286 9.85 -1.46 -18.28
N GLY A 287 10.98 -2.13 -18.52
CA GLY A 287 11.68 -2.08 -19.80
C GLY A 287 12.42 -0.75 -20.06
N GLY A 288 12.69 0.04 -19.01
CA GLY A 288 13.40 1.32 -19.11
C GLY A 288 12.53 2.51 -19.54
N SER A 289 11.20 2.39 -19.40
CA SER A 289 10.25 3.49 -19.63
C SER A 289 9.49 3.79 -18.34
N VAL A 290 9.55 5.04 -17.88
CA VAL A 290 8.83 5.53 -16.69
C VAL A 290 8.20 6.88 -16.99
N ALA A 291 7.10 7.22 -16.30
CA ALA A 291 6.53 8.56 -16.39
C ALA A 291 7.10 9.43 -15.27
N GLY A 292 7.84 10.48 -15.62
CA GLY A 292 8.38 11.48 -14.68
C GLY A 292 7.54 12.76 -14.66
N GLN A 293 7.46 13.41 -13.50
CA GLN A 293 6.97 14.77 -13.32
C GLN A 293 7.68 15.41 -12.12
N GLY A 294 8.12 16.66 -12.20
CA GLY A 294 8.82 17.29 -11.07
C GLY A 294 9.21 18.75 -11.29
N SER A 295 9.54 19.43 -10.19
CA SER A 295 10.06 20.80 -10.12
C SER A 295 10.58 21.10 -8.71
N GLY A 296 11.28 22.22 -8.52
CA GLY A 296 11.48 22.80 -7.18
C GLY A 296 12.08 21.86 -6.13
N GLY A 297 12.99 20.96 -6.54
CA GLY A 297 13.60 19.99 -5.63
C GLY A 297 12.75 18.76 -5.30
N THR A 298 11.68 18.46 -6.05
CA THR A 298 10.92 17.20 -5.91
C THR A 298 10.50 16.64 -7.28
N PHE A 299 10.78 15.35 -7.48
CA PHE A 299 10.36 14.57 -8.66
C PHE A 299 9.57 13.34 -8.24
N LEU A 300 8.54 13.01 -9.02
CA LEU A 300 7.69 11.84 -8.88
C LEU A 300 7.87 10.99 -10.13
N PHE A 301 8.17 9.70 -9.96
CA PHE A 301 8.22 8.73 -11.04
C PHE A 301 7.17 7.65 -10.83
N ASP A 302 6.33 7.42 -11.84
CA ASP A 302 5.36 6.33 -11.89
C ASP A 302 5.93 5.17 -12.73
N LEU A 303 6.14 4.04 -12.06
CA LEU A 303 6.66 2.79 -12.61
C LEU A 303 5.54 1.76 -12.65
N SER A 304 5.17 1.31 -13.85
CA SER A 304 4.20 0.23 -14.06
C SER A 304 4.91 -1.01 -14.58
N TYR A 305 4.64 -2.15 -13.96
CA TYR A 305 5.28 -3.44 -14.26
C TYR A 305 4.23 -4.57 -14.22
N PRO A 306 4.52 -5.80 -14.72
CA PRO A 306 3.49 -6.78 -15.04
C PRO A 306 2.53 -7.23 -13.94
N ASN A 307 2.84 -6.99 -12.66
CA ASN A 307 2.04 -7.39 -11.49
C ASN A 307 1.85 -6.25 -10.47
N GLY A 308 1.99 -4.98 -10.87
CA GLY A 308 1.93 -3.89 -9.91
C GLY A 308 2.33 -2.51 -10.42
N THR A 309 2.27 -1.55 -9.50
CA THR A 309 2.80 -0.19 -9.71
C THR A 309 3.59 0.29 -8.49
N LEU A 310 4.54 1.17 -8.75
CA LEU A 310 5.32 1.91 -7.76
C LEU A 310 5.31 3.38 -8.19
N THR A 311 4.87 4.29 -7.32
CA THR A 311 5.17 5.71 -7.44
C THR A 311 6.31 6.02 -6.46
N ALA A 312 7.42 6.58 -6.93
CA ALA A 312 8.56 6.99 -6.11
C ALA A 312 8.74 8.50 -6.11
N PHE A 313 8.90 9.11 -4.93
CA PHE A 313 9.10 10.55 -4.74
C PHE A 313 10.55 10.80 -4.32
N VAL A 314 11.32 11.47 -5.16
CA VAL A 314 12.73 11.85 -4.90
C VAL A 314 12.80 13.31 -4.50
N GLY A 315 13.52 13.59 -3.41
CA GLY A 315 13.75 14.93 -2.88
C GLY A 315 15.19 15.38 -3.10
N GLY A 316 15.38 16.65 -3.48
CA GLY A 316 16.70 17.18 -3.81
C GLY A 316 17.64 17.39 -2.63
N GLY A 317 17.12 17.65 -1.42
CA GLY A 317 17.97 17.89 -0.24
C GLY A 317 18.89 16.71 0.14
N THR A 318 18.41 15.47 0.01
CA THR A 318 19.21 14.27 0.33
C THR A 318 19.52 13.36 -0.87
N GLU A 319 19.07 13.74 -2.08
CA GLU A 319 19.12 12.92 -3.30
C GLU A 319 18.61 11.46 -3.09
N ARG A 320 17.58 11.30 -2.27
CA ARG A 320 16.95 9.99 -1.97
C ARG A 320 15.44 9.99 -2.19
N VAL A 321 14.90 8.78 -2.31
CA VAL A 321 13.46 8.54 -2.29
C VAL A 321 12.96 8.77 -0.87
N PHE A 322 12.15 9.80 -0.66
CA PHE A 322 11.56 10.10 0.66
C PHE A 322 10.13 9.58 0.80
N MET A 323 9.49 9.13 -0.27
CA MET A 323 8.15 8.54 -0.22
C MET A 323 7.95 7.51 -1.35
N GLU A 324 7.22 6.45 -1.05
CA GLU A 324 6.79 5.45 -2.02
C GLU A 324 5.29 5.13 -1.87
N HIS A 325 4.65 4.82 -2.99
CA HIS A 325 3.32 4.20 -3.04
C HIS A 325 3.42 2.91 -3.86
N GLN A 326 3.28 1.75 -3.23
CA GLN A 326 3.34 0.45 -3.90
C GLN A 326 1.96 -0.23 -4.00
N ARG A 327 1.72 -0.92 -5.11
CA ARG A 327 0.61 -1.86 -5.30
C ARG A 327 1.16 -3.12 -5.97
N VAL A 328 0.92 -4.30 -5.38
CA VAL A 328 1.38 -5.60 -5.89
C VAL A 328 0.21 -6.58 -5.94
N ASP A 329 -0.03 -7.22 -7.08
CA ASP A 329 -1.05 -8.26 -7.23
C ASP A 329 -0.65 -9.53 -6.45
N LEU A 330 -1.47 -9.96 -5.49
CA LEU A 330 -1.12 -11.06 -4.56
C LEU A 330 -0.97 -12.41 -5.26
N ALA A 331 -1.58 -12.59 -6.42
CA ALA A 331 -1.38 -13.76 -7.27
C ALA A 331 0.07 -13.93 -7.76
N ALA A 332 0.86 -12.84 -7.78
CA ALA A 332 2.28 -12.86 -8.11
C ALA A 332 3.21 -12.87 -6.88
N VAL A 333 2.66 -12.71 -5.66
CA VAL A 333 3.44 -12.72 -4.42
C VAL A 333 3.69 -14.16 -3.98
N SER A 334 4.89 -14.64 -4.25
CA SER A 334 5.47 -15.77 -3.51
C SER A 334 5.99 -15.25 -2.17
N GLY A 335 5.29 -15.58 -1.09
CA GLY A 335 5.87 -15.46 0.24
C GLY A 335 7.08 -16.41 0.39
N GLY A 336 7.92 -16.16 1.38
CA GLY A 336 9.10 -16.96 1.65
C GLY A 336 8.78 -18.37 2.17
N GLU A 337 9.80 -18.97 2.79
CA GLU A 337 9.67 -20.21 3.56
C GLU A 337 8.41 -20.18 4.45
N ALA A 338 7.61 -21.24 4.38
CA ALA A 338 6.39 -21.35 5.13
C ALA A 338 6.65 -21.91 6.54
N VAL A 339 5.94 -21.39 7.54
CA VAL A 339 5.80 -22.06 8.84
C VAL A 339 4.53 -22.90 8.79
N THR A 340 4.66 -24.22 8.93
CA THR A 340 3.52 -25.17 8.85
C THR A 340 3.36 -25.93 10.16
N ARG A 341 2.10 -26.12 10.60
CA ARG A 341 1.72 -26.96 11.73
C ARG A 341 0.47 -27.77 11.41
N THR A 342 0.58 -29.08 11.57
CA THR A 342 -0.54 -30.00 11.48
C THR A 342 -1.00 -30.40 12.88
N LEU A 343 -2.28 -30.16 13.19
CA LEU A 343 -3.00 -30.69 14.35
C LEU A 343 -4.31 -31.28 13.81
N ASP A 344 -5.46 -30.82 14.30
CA ASP A 344 -6.78 -31.09 13.71
C ASP A 344 -6.81 -30.55 12.27
N LEU A 345 -6.29 -29.32 12.07
CA LEU A 345 -6.13 -28.67 10.78
C LEU A 345 -4.65 -28.56 10.38
N ALA A 346 -4.35 -28.67 9.08
CA ALA A 346 -3.04 -28.36 8.52
C ALA A 346 -2.95 -26.86 8.19
N LEU A 347 -2.34 -26.10 9.10
CA LEU A 347 -2.14 -24.66 9.00
C LEU A 347 -0.77 -24.35 8.39
N THR A 348 -0.74 -23.55 7.32
CA THR A 348 0.48 -23.10 6.65
C THR A 348 0.49 -21.57 6.54
N VAL A 349 1.56 -20.94 7.02
CA VAL A 349 1.70 -19.48 7.05
C VAL A 349 2.93 -19.04 6.25
N ASN A 350 2.73 -18.36 5.11
CA ASN A 350 3.80 -17.68 4.40
C ASN A 350 3.89 -16.24 4.92
N ARG A 351 4.90 -15.99 5.74
CA ARG A 351 5.20 -14.70 6.37
C ARG A 351 6.23 -13.89 5.59
N THR A 352 6.18 -12.58 5.77
CA THR A 352 7.07 -11.58 5.17
C THR A 352 7.42 -10.52 6.22
N PHE A 353 8.00 -9.38 5.83
CA PHE A 353 8.42 -8.30 6.74
C PHE A 353 7.24 -7.61 7.48
N PRO A 354 7.49 -6.83 8.55
CA PRO A 354 6.44 -6.08 9.25
C PRO A 354 5.65 -5.15 8.33
N GLY A 355 4.33 -5.26 8.34
CA GLY A 355 3.44 -4.59 7.39
C GLY A 355 3.43 -5.21 5.99
N GLY A 356 4.28 -6.19 5.68
CA GLY A 356 4.28 -6.94 4.42
C GLY A 356 3.08 -7.89 4.27
N PRO A 357 2.87 -8.47 3.07
CA PRO A 357 1.75 -9.39 2.83
C PRO A 357 1.96 -10.72 3.58
N LEU A 358 0.94 -11.16 4.32
CA LEU A 358 0.90 -12.39 5.11
C LEU A 358 -0.16 -13.33 4.53
N ARG A 359 0.22 -14.55 4.13
CA ARG A 359 -0.69 -15.59 3.65
C ARG A 359 -0.92 -16.63 4.73
N VAL A 360 -2.19 -16.90 5.04
CA VAL A 360 -2.63 -17.99 5.90
C VAL A 360 -3.42 -18.97 5.05
N ALA A 361 -2.98 -20.23 5.00
CA ALA A 361 -3.66 -21.30 4.27
C ALA A 361 -4.00 -22.46 5.21
N VAL A 362 -5.18 -23.05 5.03
CA VAL A 362 -5.71 -24.12 5.88
C VAL A 362 -6.29 -25.24 5.02
N THR A 363 -5.84 -26.48 5.27
CA THR A 363 -6.39 -27.68 4.63
C THR A 363 -6.69 -28.77 5.66
N ASP A 364 -7.57 -29.69 5.29
CA ASP A 364 -7.79 -30.97 6.00
C ASP A 364 -6.47 -31.80 5.92
N PRO A 365 -5.99 -32.39 7.03
CA PRO A 365 -4.72 -33.11 7.06
C PRO A 365 -4.77 -34.56 6.53
N GLN A 366 -5.97 -35.09 6.27
CA GLN A 366 -6.23 -36.44 5.76
C GLN A 366 -6.53 -36.42 4.26
N THR A 367 -7.31 -35.45 3.77
CA THR A 367 -7.71 -35.31 2.36
C THR A 367 -6.82 -34.34 1.58
N GLY A 368 -6.26 -33.33 2.26
CA GLY A 368 -5.57 -32.19 1.62
C GLY A 368 -6.51 -31.17 0.97
N GLU A 369 -7.82 -31.27 1.20
CA GLU A 369 -8.81 -30.32 0.65
C GLU A 369 -8.80 -28.97 1.42
N PRO A 370 -9.12 -27.84 0.78
CA PRO A 370 -9.11 -26.53 1.44
C PRO A 370 -10.27 -26.37 2.45
N VAL A 371 -10.01 -25.69 3.57
CA VAL A 371 -10.97 -25.49 4.66
C VAL A 371 -11.26 -24.01 4.87
N ASP A 372 -12.54 -23.64 5.00
CA ASP A 372 -12.97 -22.32 5.44
C ASP A 372 -12.89 -22.24 6.97
N ALA A 373 -11.99 -21.40 7.46
CA ALA A 373 -11.65 -21.25 8.87
C ALA A 373 -11.53 -19.78 9.23
N VAL A 374 -12.07 -19.40 10.40
CA VAL A 374 -11.88 -18.09 11.00
C VAL A 374 -10.43 -17.94 11.43
N VAL A 375 -9.76 -16.92 10.93
CA VAL A 375 -8.36 -16.61 11.24
C VAL A 375 -8.30 -15.51 12.30
N LYS A 376 -7.62 -15.80 13.40
CA LYS A 376 -7.30 -14.87 14.49
C LYS A 376 -5.79 -14.64 14.53
N ILE A 377 -5.38 -13.39 14.79
CA ILE A 377 -3.98 -13.03 15.03
C ILE A 377 -3.87 -12.26 16.35
N GLY A 378 -2.87 -12.60 17.16
CA GLY A 378 -2.60 -11.97 18.45
C GLY A 378 -1.14 -12.13 18.89
N ARG A 379 -0.84 -11.75 20.14
CA ARG A 379 0.46 -12.02 20.78
C ARG A 379 0.36 -13.27 21.67
N GLU A 380 1.49 -13.95 21.92
CA GLU A 380 1.49 -15.12 22.80
C GLU A 380 1.04 -14.73 24.23
N GLY A 381 0.04 -15.46 24.76
CA GLY A 381 -0.58 -15.16 26.04
C GLY A 381 -1.43 -13.88 26.09
N GLY A 382 -1.59 -13.16 24.98
CA GLY A 382 -2.41 -11.95 24.86
C GLY A 382 -3.78 -12.20 24.24
N GLU A 383 -4.51 -11.11 24.00
CA GLU A 383 -5.75 -11.14 23.21
C GLU A 383 -5.44 -11.36 21.72
N SER A 384 -6.41 -11.92 20.98
CA SER A 384 -6.32 -12.14 19.54
C SER A 384 -7.55 -11.57 18.82
N THR A 385 -7.29 -10.91 17.69
CA THR A 385 -8.29 -10.19 16.90
C THR A 385 -8.70 -11.02 15.69
N ASP A 386 -9.99 -11.02 15.37
CA ASP A 386 -10.51 -11.65 14.15
C ASP A 386 -10.04 -10.91 12.90
N VAL A 387 -9.39 -11.64 11.99
CA VAL A 387 -8.80 -11.10 10.76
C VAL A 387 -9.73 -11.30 9.56
N GLY A 388 -10.34 -12.47 9.45
CA GLY A 388 -11.24 -12.84 8.36
C GLY A 388 -11.50 -14.34 8.37
N THR A 389 -11.97 -14.90 7.25
CA THR A 389 -11.98 -16.35 7.03
C THR A 389 -11.19 -16.72 5.77
N THR A 390 -10.76 -17.97 5.67
CA THR A 390 -9.99 -18.49 4.53
C THR A 390 -10.84 -18.84 3.30
N GLY A 391 -12.16 -18.91 3.41
CA GLY A 391 -13.07 -19.11 2.29
C GLY A 391 -12.94 -20.48 1.60
N THR A 392 -13.55 -20.60 0.43
CA THR A 392 -13.68 -21.87 -0.32
C THR A 392 -12.38 -22.37 -0.97
N ASP A 393 -11.37 -21.51 -1.12
CA ASP A 393 -10.03 -21.89 -1.59
C ASP A 393 -9.04 -22.10 -0.42
N GLY A 394 -9.48 -21.92 0.83
CA GLY A 394 -8.68 -22.17 2.03
C GLY A 394 -7.50 -21.22 2.19
N VAL A 395 -7.59 -19.97 1.68
CA VAL A 395 -6.54 -18.95 1.75
C VAL A 395 -7.08 -17.59 2.20
N LEU A 396 -6.54 -17.08 3.30
CA LEU A 396 -6.67 -15.67 3.68
C LEU A 396 -5.35 -14.94 3.42
N TRP A 397 -5.42 -13.77 2.79
CA TRP A 397 -4.33 -12.79 2.74
C TRP A 397 -4.61 -11.63 3.68
N THR A 398 -3.57 -11.19 4.40
CA THR A 398 -3.62 -10.03 5.29
C THR A 398 -2.25 -9.35 5.38
N VAL A 399 -2.01 -8.51 6.37
CA VAL A 399 -0.72 -7.84 6.65
C VAL A 399 -0.02 -8.46 7.86
N SER A 400 1.30 -8.55 7.80
CA SER A 400 2.16 -9.13 8.84
C SER A 400 2.32 -8.15 10.03
N PRO A 401 2.08 -8.56 11.30
CA PRO A 401 2.42 -7.74 12.46
C PRO A 401 3.91 -7.44 12.60
N ARG A 402 4.28 -6.48 13.46
CA ARG A 402 5.67 -6.29 13.93
C ARG A 402 5.92 -7.11 15.19
N GLY A 403 7.07 -7.77 15.25
CA GLY A 403 7.43 -8.71 16.33
C GLY A 403 6.74 -10.07 16.19
N GLU A 404 6.98 -10.98 17.14
CA GLU A 404 6.39 -12.31 17.14
C GLU A 404 4.86 -12.26 17.35
N PHE A 405 4.14 -13.09 16.59
CA PHE A 405 2.69 -13.19 16.63
C PHE A 405 2.22 -14.65 16.58
N VAL A 406 1.00 -14.87 17.03
CA VAL A 406 0.33 -16.17 17.03
C VAL A 406 -0.81 -16.13 16.02
N VAL A 407 -0.82 -17.07 15.07
CA VAL A 407 -1.95 -17.30 14.17
C VAL A 407 -2.75 -18.48 14.71
N THR A 408 -4.02 -18.26 15.01
CA THR A 408 -4.98 -19.30 15.39
C THR A 408 -6.04 -19.41 14.30
N VAL A 409 -6.36 -20.62 13.86
CA VAL A 409 -7.44 -20.89 12.91
C VAL A 409 -8.46 -21.86 13.51
N VAL A 410 -9.74 -21.59 13.24
CA VAL A 410 -10.89 -22.39 13.73
C VAL A 410 -11.83 -22.65 12.56
N GLU A 411 -12.12 -23.91 12.24
CA GLU A 411 -13.01 -24.25 11.11
C GLU A 411 -14.44 -23.68 11.30
N VAL A 412 -15.02 -23.13 10.23
CA VAL A 412 -16.34 -22.48 10.26
C VAL A 412 -17.46 -23.50 10.49
N GLY A 413 -18.09 -23.42 11.67
CA GLY A 413 -19.18 -24.32 12.08
C GLY A 413 -18.74 -25.59 12.81
N SER A 414 -17.45 -25.69 13.11
CA SER A 414 -16.80 -26.85 13.74
C SER A 414 -16.14 -26.47 15.08
N THR A 415 -15.37 -27.38 15.65
CA THR A 415 -14.53 -27.14 16.84
C THR A 415 -13.05 -27.48 16.62
N GLU A 416 -12.65 -27.78 15.39
CA GLU A 416 -11.26 -28.09 15.03
C GLU A 416 -10.40 -26.82 15.03
N VAL A 417 -9.21 -26.90 15.63
CA VAL A 417 -8.33 -25.74 15.84
C VAL A 417 -6.88 -26.09 15.50
N SER A 418 -6.19 -25.17 14.83
CA SER A 418 -4.72 -25.16 14.76
C SER A 418 -4.18 -23.80 15.16
N THR A 419 -2.96 -23.76 15.70
CA THR A 419 -2.34 -22.53 16.22
C THR A 419 -0.83 -22.59 16.11
N ILE A 420 -0.20 -21.55 15.60
CA ILE A 420 1.22 -21.51 15.29
C ILE A 420 1.84 -20.15 15.64
N ASN A 421 3.02 -20.17 16.26
CA ASN A 421 3.79 -18.96 16.55
C ASN A 421 4.67 -18.64 15.34
N VAL A 422 4.75 -17.37 14.96
CA VAL A 422 5.40 -16.90 13.73
C VAL A 422 6.11 -15.58 14.00
N ALA A 423 7.30 -15.42 13.43
CA ALA A 423 8.01 -14.14 13.35
C ALA A 423 8.00 -13.63 11.90
N PRO A 424 7.92 -12.31 11.65
CA PRO A 424 8.20 -11.71 10.36
C PRO A 424 9.58 -12.09 9.81
N THR A 425 9.76 -11.99 8.49
CA THR A 425 11.10 -11.99 7.89
C THR A 425 11.72 -10.59 7.96
N ASP A 426 13.00 -10.46 7.67
CA ASP A 426 13.58 -9.15 7.34
C ASP A 426 12.99 -8.60 6.02
N ALA A 427 13.09 -7.28 5.85
CA ALA A 427 12.76 -6.59 4.61
C ALA A 427 14.02 -6.40 3.75
N VAL A 428 13.90 -6.52 2.43
CA VAL A 428 14.90 -5.94 1.52
C VAL A 428 14.55 -4.47 1.34
N THR A 429 15.50 -3.58 1.61
CA THR A 429 15.24 -2.14 1.77
C THR A 429 15.76 -1.31 0.60
N VAL A 430 15.29 -0.07 0.50
CA VAL A 430 15.87 0.92 -0.42
C VAL A 430 17.28 1.33 0.02
N ASP A 431 17.53 1.58 1.31
CA ASP A 431 18.84 2.07 1.81
C ASP A 431 19.99 1.06 1.54
N GLU A 432 19.73 -0.26 1.56
CA GLU A 432 20.69 -1.31 1.16
C GLU A 432 21.23 -1.15 -0.28
N ALA A 433 20.41 -0.62 -1.19
CA ALA A 433 20.80 -0.42 -2.58
C ALA A 433 21.76 0.78 -2.75
N PHE A 434 21.79 1.70 -1.79
CA PHE A 434 22.77 2.78 -1.73
C PHE A 434 24.08 2.29 -1.13
N THR A 435 24.05 1.58 0.01
CA THR A 435 25.28 1.06 0.65
C THR A 435 26.02 0.05 -0.23
N SER A 436 25.30 -0.74 -1.02
CA SER A 436 25.89 -1.70 -1.97
C SER A 436 26.58 -1.04 -3.17
N ALA A 437 26.28 0.24 -3.46
CA ALA A 437 26.89 0.98 -4.56
C ALA A 437 28.24 1.57 -4.15
N ASP A 438 28.35 2.17 -2.97
CA ASP A 438 29.56 2.89 -2.53
C ASP A 438 30.77 1.97 -2.32
N ASP A 439 30.56 0.74 -1.83
CA ASP A 439 31.65 -0.23 -1.63
C ASP A 439 32.29 -0.68 -2.97
N SER A 440 31.53 -0.61 -4.08
CA SER A 440 32.07 -0.85 -5.43
C SER A 440 33.02 0.25 -5.93
N GLY A 441 33.04 1.42 -5.28
CA GLY A 441 33.91 2.54 -5.63
C GLY A 441 35.32 2.48 -5.05
N SER A 442 35.59 1.65 -4.02
CA SER A 442 36.81 1.77 -3.20
C SER A 442 37.89 0.69 -3.44
N SER A 443 38.08 0.22 -4.68
CA SER A 443 39.05 -0.84 -4.98
C SER A 443 39.96 -0.65 -6.20
N ASN A 444 40.55 0.55 -6.40
CA ASN A 444 41.75 0.72 -7.25
C ASN A 444 42.48 2.08 -7.06
N ALA A 445 43.48 2.15 -6.17
CA ALA A 445 44.35 3.34 -6.04
C ALA A 445 45.76 3.11 -5.41
N THR A 446 46.35 1.91 -5.49
CA THR A 446 47.76 1.70 -5.11
C THR A 446 48.49 0.78 -6.08
N GLY A 447 49.34 1.37 -6.92
CA GLY A 447 50.26 0.71 -7.86
C GLY A 447 51.34 1.67 -8.31
#